data_AF-A0A509LBP7-F1
#
_entry.id   AF-A0A509LBP7-F1
#
_cell.length_a   1.000
_cell.length_b   1.000
_cell.length_c   1.000
_cell.angle_alpha   90.00
_cell.angle_beta   90.00
_cell.angle_gamma   90.00
#
_symmetry.space_group_name_H-M   'P 1'
#
loop_
_entity.id
_entity.type
_entity.pdbx_description
1 polymer ?
#
loop_
_entity_poly.entity_id
_entity_poly.type
_entity_poly.pdbx_seq_one_letter_code
_entity_poly.pdbx_strand_id
1 'polypeptide(L)'
;METDTTKGHFIESIIKEDIKKNKNGGKVVTRFPPEPNGYLHIGHAKSICLNFNMANKFNGKCNLRFDDSNPAKEKQIYIDSIKSTVNWLGFEFGTPLFASDYFDRLYEFAVELIQKGKAYVCSLTADEIREYRGTLTAVGKNSPYRKRSAEENLDLFTRMKNGEFGEGEHTLRAKIDMKSPNINLRDPIIYRVKKASHPRTGDQWCIYPMYDFTHCLSDSLEGVTHSLCSLEFEDHRPLYDWTLDALETPCHPQQIEFARMNINFTVLSKRKLQRLVEENHVKGWDDPRLPTLEGIKRRGYTPESIRNFCNIIGVSKKDSRIDMGLLESCLRDDLNEKAPRVMGVLKPLKIIIENYPDDLTEDLTAKNHPQKEEMGTRNITFSKEIYVEQDDFMEDPPKKFFRLGPGREVRLRYAYLITCKDIVKDESGHVKELICTYDPKTRGGNAPDGRKVKGTIHWVNANDCIDAKVKLYDRLFKDENPEQGKQDFIENLNPDSLEELESCKLEKSLITAAPEKVYQFERVGYFCLDSKKDTTKDTPVFNRTVTMRDAWAKLNKKR
;
A
#
# COMPACT_ATOMS: atom_id res chain seq x y z
N MET A 1 26.86 -5.35 -8.41
CA MET A 1 27.16 -6.59 -7.68
C MET A 1 25.94 -6.89 -6.84
N GLU A 2 25.07 -7.73 -7.37
CA GLU A 2 23.85 -8.20 -6.72
C GLU A 2 24.26 -9.00 -5.48
N THR A 3 23.92 -8.50 -4.30
CA THR A 3 24.06 -9.26 -3.07
C THR A 3 23.03 -10.39 -3.09
N ASP A 4 23.56 -11.57 -3.32
CA ASP A 4 22.93 -12.89 -3.25
C ASP A 4 22.16 -13.08 -1.92
N THR A 5 20.83 -12.99 -1.96
CA THR A 5 19.90 -13.27 -0.86
C THR A 5 19.29 -14.68 -0.98
N THR A 6 20.05 -15.67 -1.44
CA THR A 6 19.57 -17.04 -1.63
C THR A 6 19.45 -17.85 -0.33
N LYS A 7 18.45 -17.50 0.49
CA LYS A 7 17.63 -18.52 1.16
C LYS A 7 16.19 -18.33 0.68
N GLY A 8 15.81 -19.09 -0.34
CA GLY A 8 14.43 -19.17 -0.81
C GLY A 8 13.49 -19.53 0.35
N HIS A 9 12.28 -18.96 0.36
CA HIS A 9 11.29 -19.26 1.39
C HIS A 9 10.60 -20.61 1.15
N PHE A 10 9.88 -21.14 2.15
CA PHE A 10 9.31 -22.49 2.10
C PHE A 10 8.40 -22.75 0.89
N ILE A 11 7.63 -21.76 0.41
CA ILE A 11 6.81 -21.90 -0.81
C ILE A 11 7.68 -22.14 -2.05
N GLU A 12 8.81 -21.44 -2.16
CA GLU A 12 9.75 -21.64 -3.27
C GLU A 12 10.36 -23.04 -3.21
N SER A 13 10.67 -23.54 -2.02
CA SER A 13 11.15 -24.90 -1.81
C SER A 13 10.11 -25.94 -2.26
N ILE A 14 8.83 -25.75 -1.92
CA ILE A 14 7.73 -26.63 -2.35
C ILE A 14 7.62 -26.64 -3.88
N ILE A 15 7.59 -25.46 -4.52
CA ILE A 15 7.50 -25.36 -5.98
C ILE A 15 8.69 -26.06 -6.66
N LYS A 16 9.92 -25.84 -6.16
CA LYS A 16 11.12 -26.51 -6.68
C LYS A 16 11.03 -28.02 -6.58
N GLU A 17 10.53 -28.53 -5.46
CA GLU A 17 10.36 -29.98 -5.25
C GLU A 17 9.29 -30.56 -6.19
N ASP A 18 8.17 -29.87 -6.36
CA ASP A 18 7.07 -30.28 -7.24
C ASP A 18 7.51 -30.29 -8.72
N ILE A 19 8.25 -29.27 -9.17
CA ILE A 19 8.85 -29.23 -10.52
C ILE A 19 9.84 -30.40 -10.69
N LYS A 20 10.71 -30.64 -9.70
CA LYS A 20 11.67 -31.77 -9.75
C LYS A 20 10.98 -33.13 -9.86
N LYS A 21 9.80 -33.28 -9.25
CA LYS A 21 8.95 -34.48 -9.34
C LYS A 21 8.07 -34.51 -10.59
N ASN A 22 8.19 -33.53 -11.48
CA ASN A 22 7.34 -33.36 -12.67
C ASN A 22 5.83 -33.32 -12.36
N LYS A 23 5.46 -32.85 -11.16
CA LYS A 23 4.05 -32.65 -10.78
C LYS A 23 3.45 -31.58 -11.69
N ASN A 24 2.19 -31.76 -12.11
CA ASN A 24 1.50 -30.87 -13.06
C ASN A 24 2.27 -30.65 -14.38
N GLY A 25 3.12 -31.59 -14.79
CA GLY A 25 3.97 -31.47 -15.97
C GLY A 25 5.02 -30.35 -15.86
N GLY A 26 5.46 -30.04 -14.64
CA GLY A 26 6.44 -28.98 -14.36
C GLY A 26 5.88 -27.56 -14.45
N LYS A 27 4.57 -27.40 -14.67
CA LYS A 27 3.93 -26.09 -14.79
C LYS A 27 3.76 -25.44 -13.41
N VAL A 28 3.96 -24.13 -13.37
CA VAL A 28 3.62 -23.29 -12.21
C VAL A 28 2.54 -22.31 -12.63
N VAL A 29 1.38 -22.45 -11.99
CA VAL A 29 0.25 -21.53 -12.12
C VAL A 29 -0.17 -21.08 -10.72
N THR A 30 -0.13 -19.77 -10.49
CA THR A 30 -0.58 -19.09 -9.26
C THR A 30 -1.72 -18.12 -9.60
N ARG A 31 -2.33 -17.50 -8.58
CA ARG A 31 -3.35 -16.47 -8.78
C ARG A 31 -3.38 -15.45 -7.65
N PHE A 32 -3.70 -14.21 -7.98
CA PHE A 32 -4.13 -13.19 -7.02
C PHE A 32 -5.65 -13.02 -7.13
N PRO A 33 -6.44 -13.48 -6.14
CA PRO A 33 -7.90 -13.51 -6.22
C PRO A 33 -8.59 -12.50 -5.26
N PRO A 34 -8.45 -11.17 -5.43
CA PRO A 34 -9.12 -10.21 -4.55
C PRO A 34 -10.64 -10.18 -4.75
N GLU A 35 -11.38 -9.95 -3.67
CA GLU A 35 -12.79 -9.55 -3.77
C GLU A 35 -12.88 -8.09 -4.24
N PRO A 36 -13.70 -7.75 -5.26
CA PRO A 36 -13.82 -6.39 -5.79
C PRO A 36 -14.74 -5.50 -4.95
N ASN A 37 -14.49 -5.44 -3.64
CA ASN A 37 -15.35 -4.74 -2.68
C ASN A 37 -14.64 -3.63 -1.90
N GLY A 38 -13.36 -3.37 -2.18
CA GLY A 38 -12.56 -2.36 -1.49
C GLY A 38 -11.24 -2.09 -2.19
N TYR A 39 -10.59 -0.99 -1.80
CA TYR A 39 -9.25 -0.67 -2.28
C TYR A 39 -8.21 -1.60 -1.68
N LEU A 40 -7.19 -1.94 -2.48
CA LEU A 40 -6.05 -2.70 -2.00
C LEU A 40 -5.22 -1.85 -1.04
N HIS A 41 -4.51 -2.53 -0.15
CA HIS A 41 -3.60 -1.94 0.83
C HIS A 41 -2.26 -2.66 0.82
N ILE A 42 -1.27 -2.13 1.52
CA ILE A 42 0.10 -2.66 1.54
C ILE A 42 0.16 -4.16 1.87
N GLY A 43 -0.71 -4.65 2.77
CA GLY A 43 -0.88 -6.10 3.02
C GLY A 43 -1.14 -6.94 1.75
N HIS A 44 -1.95 -6.42 0.81
CA HIS A 44 -2.20 -7.07 -0.47
C HIS A 44 -0.98 -7.04 -1.39
N ALA A 45 -0.12 -6.02 -1.30
CA ALA A 45 1.12 -5.97 -2.08
C ALA A 45 2.03 -7.18 -1.81
N LYS A 46 2.06 -7.68 -0.57
CA LYS A 46 2.78 -8.93 -0.23
C LYS A 46 2.22 -10.12 -1.01
N SER A 47 0.89 -10.26 -1.07
CA SER A 47 0.23 -11.35 -1.80
C SER A 47 0.44 -11.23 -3.32
N ILE A 48 0.34 -10.02 -3.87
CA ILE A 48 0.62 -9.72 -5.28
C ILE A 48 2.07 -10.09 -5.60
N CYS A 49 3.04 -9.49 -4.90
CA CYS A 49 4.45 -9.76 -5.14
C CYS A 49 4.76 -11.26 -5.01
N LEU A 50 4.22 -11.95 -4.01
CA LEU A 50 4.42 -13.39 -3.86
C LEU A 50 3.89 -14.18 -5.06
N ASN A 51 2.62 -14.01 -5.43
CA ASN A 51 2.01 -14.82 -6.49
C ASN A 51 2.65 -14.56 -7.85
N PHE A 52 2.86 -13.30 -8.21
CA PHE A 52 3.45 -12.93 -9.50
C PHE A 52 4.95 -13.23 -9.55
N ASN A 53 5.72 -12.99 -8.49
CA ASN A 53 7.15 -13.33 -8.49
C ASN A 53 7.38 -14.84 -8.56
N MET A 54 6.56 -15.66 -7.89
CA MET A 54 6.69 -17.12 -7.99
C MET A 54 6.36 -17.62 -9.41
N ALA A 55 5.31 -17.11 -10.04
CA ALA A 55 5.05 -17.42 -11.44
C ALA A 55 6.24 -17.00 -12.33
N ASN A 56 6.69 -15.75 -12.25
CA ASN A 56 7.78 -15.24 -13.08
C ASN A 56 9.09 -16.01 -12.88
N LYS A 57 9.45 -16.31 -11.63
CA LYS A 57 10.69 -17.04 -11.28
C LYS A 57 10.76 -18.45 -11.87
N PHE A 58 9.62 -19.08 -12.09
CA PHE A 58 9.52 -20.44 -12.62
C PHE A 58 8.92 -20.47 -14.04
N ASN A 59 8.96 -19.34 -14.78
CA ASN A 59 8.40 -19.21 -16.13
C ASN A 59 6.94 -19.71 -16.23
N GLY A 60 6.19 -19.48 -15.16
CA GLY A 60 4.79 -19.86 -14.99
C GLY A 60 3.82 -18.74 -15.34
N LYS A 61 2.56 -18.93 -14.95
CA LYS A 61 1.47 -17.95 -15.15
C LYS A 61 0.87 -17.54 -13.80
N CYS A 62 0.61 -16.26 -13.62
CA CYS A 62 -0.20 -15.77 -12.51
C CYS A 62 -1.50 -15.17 -13.04
N ASN A 63 -2.65 -15.71 -12.61
CA ASN A 63 -3.95 -15.16 -12.96
C ASN A 63 -4.32 -13.98 -12.02
N LEU A 64 -4.93 -12.93 -12.56
CA LEU A 64 -5.71 -11.99 -11.77
C LEU A 64 -7.17 -12.44 -11.85
N ARG A 65 -7.73 -12.86 -10.72
CA ARG A 65 -9.14 -13.27 -10.61
C ARG A 65 -9.88 -12.33 -9.68
N PHE A 66 -11.06 -11.90 -10.05
CA PHE A 66 -11.99 -11.28 -9.11
C PHE A 66 -12.83 -12.39 -8.46
N ASP A 67 -12.74 -12.53 -7.14
CA ASP A 67 -13.63 -13.42 -6.39
C ASP A 67 -14.96 -12.68 -6.14
N ASP A 68 -15.74 -12.60 -7.22
CA ASP A 68 -16.99 -11.84 -7.31
C ASP A 68 -18.21 -12.75 -7.08
N SER A 69 -18.16 -13.55 -6.02
CA SER A 69 -19.26 -14.46 -5.65
C SER A 69 -20.37 -13.77 -4.83
N ASN A 70 -20.24 -12.48 -4.52
CA ASN A 70 -21.13 -11.78 -3.58
C ASN A 70 -21.72 -10.49 -4.20
N PRO A 71 -22.91 -10.56 -4.83
CA PRO A 71 -23.46 -9.51 -5.68
C PRO A 71 -23.64 -8.16 -4.98
N ALA A 72 -23.85 -8.15 -3.66
CA ALA A 72 -24.20 -6.94 -2.91
C ALA A 72 -23.03 -5.99 -2.61
N LYS A 73 -21.77 -6.43 -2.78
CA LYS A 73 -20.60 -5.69 -2.28
C LYS A 73 -19.66 -5.19 -3.39
N GLU A 74 -19.98 -5.48 -4.63
CA GLU A 74 -19.04 -5.36 -5.74
C GLU A 74 -19.29 -4.09 -6.54
N LYS A 75 -18.23 -3.38 -6.88
CA LYS A 75 -18.33 -2.13 -7.66
C LYS A 75 -17.24 -2.08 -8.72
N GLN A 76 -17.60 -1.62 -9.91
CA GLN A 76 -16.67 -1.47 -11.04
C GLN A 76 -15.42 -0.65 -10.68
N ILE A 77 -15.59 0.40 -9.85
CA ILE A 77 -14.48 1.23 -9.37
C ILE A 77 -13.38 0.42 -8.65
N TYR A 78 -13.74 -0.63 -7.91
CA TYR A 78 -12.75 -1.49 -7.23
C TYR A 78 -12.05 -2.42 -8.21
N ILE A 79 -12.77 -2.94 -9.21
CA ILE A 79 -12.18 -3.74 -10.30
C ILE A 79 -11.12 -2.92 -11.02
N ASP A 80 -11.45 -1.68 -11.39
CA ASP A 80 -10.54 -0.80 -12.14
C ASP A 80 -9.33 -0.39 -11.30
N SER A 81 -9.53 -0.04 -10.02
CA SER A 81 -8.43 0.29 -9.10
C SER A 81 -7.51 -0.90 -8.83
N ILE A 82 -8.05 -2.11 -8.65
CA ILE A 82 -7.25 -3.33 -8.48
C ILE A 82 -6.36 -3.57 -9.70
N LYS A 83 -6.92 -3.51 -10.92
CA LYS A 83 -6.15 -3.67 -12.17
C LYS A 83 -5.05 -2.62 -12.28
N SER A 84 -5.41 -1.34 -12.07
CA SER A 84 -4.48 -0.21 -12.09
C SER A 84 -3.34 -0.41 -11.09
N THR A 85 -3.65 -0.88 -9.89
CA THR A 85 -2.67 -1.11 -8.82
C THR A 85 -1.71 -2.25 -9.15
N VAL A 86 -2.21 -3.37 -9.68
CA VAL A 86 -1.34 -4.50 -10.07
C VAL A 86 -0.40 -4.07 -11.22
N ASN A 87 -0.91 -3.35 -12.21
CA ASN A 87 -0.10 -2.78 -13.29
C ASN A 87 0.93 -1.75 -12.77
N TRP A 88 0.51 -0.87 -11.85
CA TRP A 88 1.41 0.13 -11.24
C TRP A 88 2.55 -0.55 -10.48
N LEU A 89 2.29 -1.66 -9.79
CA LEU A 89 3.32 -2.49 -9.16
C LEU A 89 4.24 -3.20 -10.18
N GLY A 90 4.03 -3.03 -11.49
CA GLY A 90 4.88 -3.57 -12.54
C GLY A 90 4.61 -5.04 -12.85
N PHE A 91 3.44 -5.56 -12.48
CA PHE A 91 3.04 -6.93 -12.78
C PHE A 91 2.04 -6.96 -13.93
N GLU A 92 2.29 -7.85 -14.88
CA GLU A 92 1.38 -8.11 -15.98
C GLU A 92 0.49 -9.31 -15.67
N PHE A 93 -0.79 -9.17 -15.99
CA PHE A 93 -1.76 -10.26 -16.02
C PHE A 93 -2.40 -10.27 -17.40
N GLY A 94 -2.78 -11.46 -17.87
CA GLY A 94 -3.55 -11.59 -19.12
C GLY A 94 -4.98 -11.07 -18.97
N THR A 95 -5.93 -11.67 -19.69
CA THR A 95 -7.35 -11.35 -19.48
C THR A 95 -7.74 -11.62 -18.02
N PRO A 96 -8.28 -10.62 -17.30
CA PRO A 96 -8.79 -10.82 -15.95
C PRO A 96 -9.91 -11.85 -15.94
N LEU A 97 -9.89 -12.72 -14.94
CA LEU A 97 -10.89 -13.76 -14.73
C LEU A 97 -11.88 -13.33 -13.64
N PHE A 98 -13.09 -13.89 -13.67
CA PHE A 98 -14.15 -13.60 -12.72
C PHE A 98 -14.74 -14.91 -12.23
N ALA A 99 -14.89 -15.09 -10.93
CA ALA A 99 -15.53 -16.27 -10.37
C ALA A 99 -16.99 -16.40 -10.87
N SER A 100 -17.65 -15.28 -11.18
CA SER A 100 -18.97 -15.25 -11.78
C SER A 100 -19.05 -15.94 -13.14
N ASP A 101 -17.95 -15.94 -13.91
CA ASP A 101 -17.90 -16.61 -15.21
C ASP A 101 -17.98 -18.14 -15.05
N TYR A 102 -17.83 -18.66 -13.83
CA TYR A 102 -17.90 -20.07 -13.48
C TYR A 102 -19.24 -20.48 -12.85
N PHE A 103 -20.21 -19.59 -12.65
CA PHE A 103 -21.46 -19.91 -11.93
C PHE A 103 -22.23 -21.09 -12.50
N ASP A 104 -22.30 -21.23 -13.83
CA ASP A 104 -22.93 -22.40 -14.47
C ASP A 104 -22.20 -23.68 -14.09
N ARG A 105 -20.86 -23.69 -14.18
CA ARG A 105 -20.05 -24.86 -13.85
C ARG A 105 -20.07 -25.18 -12.34
N LEU A 106 -20.11 -24.18 -11.49
CA LEU A 106 -20.29 -24.35 -10.04
C LEU A 106 -21.66 -24.95 -9.71
N TYR A 107 -22.72 -24.54 -10.42
CA TYR A 107 -24.04 -25.13 -10.24
C TYR A 107 -24.06 -26.61 -10.66
N GLU A 108 -23.43 -26.95 -11.79
CA GLU A 108 -23.25 -28.34 -12.23
C GLU A 108 -22.51 -29.19 -11.20
N PHE A 109 -21.44 -28.68 -10.62
CA PHE A 109 -20.73 -29.37 -9.52
C PHE A 109 -21.63 -29.55 -8.28
N ALA A 110 -22.46 -28.57 -7.93
CA ALA A 110 -23.42 -28.72 -6.83
C ALA A 110 -24.46 -29.82 -7.13
N VAL A 111 -24.95 -29.90 -8.36
CA VAL A 111 -25.84 -30.98 -8.83
C VAL A 111 -25.15 -32.35 -8.73
N GLU A 112 -23.88 -32.45 -9.15
CA GLU A 112 -23.08 -33.67 -9.04
C GLU A 112 -22.93 -34.13 -7.58
N LEU A 113 -22.66 -33.20 -6.64
CA LEU A 113 -22.61 -33.53 -5.21
C LEU A 113 -23.95 -34.08 -4.70
N ILE A 114 -25.08 -33.50 -5.14
CA ILE A 114 -26.42 -33.99 -4.76
C ILE A 114 -26.62 -35.42 -5.28
N GLN A 115 -26.29 -35.67 -6.56
CA GLN A 115 -26.41 -36.99 -7.19
C GLN A 115 -25.53 -38.04 -6.50
N LYS A 116 -24.32 -37.66 -6.09
CA LYS A 116 -23.40 -38.51 -5.28
C LYS A 116 -23.83 -38.65 -3.82
N GLY A 117 -24.95 -38.04 -3.41
CA GLY A 117 -25.45 -38.05 -2.03
C GLY A 117 -24.59 -37.24 -1.05
N LYS A 118 -23.65 -36.44 -1.56
CA LYS A 118 -22.66 -35.62 -0.82
C LYS A 118 -23.09 -34.17 -0.62
N ALA A 119 -24.29 -33.78 -1.05
CA ALA A 119 -24.93 -32.53 -0.68
C ALA A 119 -26.43 -32.73 -0.44
N TYR A 120 -27.05 -31.80 0.28
CA TYR A 120 -28.49 -31.79 0.54
C TYR A 120 -29.01 -30.37 0.78
N VAL A 121 -30.27 -30.11 0.44
CA VAL A 121 -30.95 -28.86 0.76
C VAL A 121 -31.39 -28.89 2.22
N CYS A 122 -31.00 -27.88 2.98
CA CYS A 122 -31.34 -27.69 4.38
C CYS A 122 -32.32 -26.53 4.51
N SER A 123 -33.45 -26.80 5.19
CA SER A 123 -34.51 -25.82 5.44
C SER A 123 -34.54 -25.32 6.89
N LEU A 124 -33.44 -25.52 7.63
CA LEU A 124 -33.24 -24.89 8.93
C LEU A 124 -32.92 -23.40 8.74
N THR A 125 -33.42 -22.58 9.66
CA THR A 125 -33.07 -21.16 9.76
C THR A 125 -31.59 -20.97 10.10
N ALA A 126 -31.08 -19.75 9.92
CA ALA A 126 -29.67 -19.44 10.22
C ALA A 126 -29.30 -19.69 11.70
N ASP A 127 -30.21 -19.39 12.63
CA ASP A 127 -29.97 -19.61 14.06
C ASP A 127 -30.02 -21.10 14.43
N GLU A 128 -30.94 -21.87 13.86
CA GLU A 128 -30.95 -23.32 14.00
C GLU A 128 -29.71 -23.97 13.38
N ILE A 129 -29.24 -23.51 12.22
CA ILE A 129 -27.98 -23.99 11.63
C ILE A 129 -26.82 -23.74 12.60
N ARG A 130 -26.76 -22.56 13.23
CA ARG A 130 -25.72 -22.22 14.23
C ARG A 130 -25.81 -23.15 15.44
N GLU A 131 -27.00 -23.40 15.96
CA GLU A 131 -27.21 -24.34 17.07
C GLU A 131 -26.79 -25.76 16.71
N TYR A 132 -27.23 -26.26 15.56
CA TYR A 132 -26.94 -27.63 15.09
C TYR A 132 -25.46 -27.81 14.74
N ARG A 133 -24.74 -26.75 14.38
CA ARG A 133 -23.30 -26.81 14.10
C ARG A 133 -22.46 -27.12 15.35
N GLY A 134 -22.99 -26.84 16.54
CA GLY A 134 -22.27 -26.97 17.80
C GLY A 134 -21.18 -25.91 17.96
N THR A 135 -20.22 -26.17 18.83
CA THR A 135 -19.12 -25.25 19.16
C THR A 135 -17.76 -25.94 18.98
N LEU A 136 -16.67 -25.26 19.32
CA LEU A 136 -15.33 -25.87 19.39
C LEU A 136 -15.24 -26.97 20.46
N THR A 137 -16.14 -26.97 21.45
CA THR A 137 -16.16 -27.96 22.54
C THR A 137 -17.32 -28.95 22.44
N ALA A 138 -18.43 -28.57 21.81
CA ALA A 138 -19.61 -29.41 21.63
C ALA A 138 -19.74 -29.88 20.17
N VAL A 139 -19.97 -31.18 19.98
CA VAL A 139 -20.18 -31.79 18.65
C VAL A 139 -21.46 -31.26 18.00
N GLY A 140 -21.48 -31.23 16.67
CA GLY A 140 -22.67 -30.87 15.90
C GLY A 140 -23.70 -32.02 15.84
N LYS A 141 -24.92 -31.67 15.43
CA LYS A 141 -26.05 -32.59 15.23
C LYS A 141 -26.50 -32.54 13.78
N ASN A 142 -26.88 -33.69 13.24
CA ASN A 142 -27.41 -33.76 11.87
C ASN A 142 -28.70 -32.95 11.76
N SER A 143 -28.81 -32.16 10.68
CA SER A 143 -30.07 -31.52 10.29
C SER A 143 -31.15 -32.59 10.06
N PRO A 144 -32.43 -32.32 10.42
CA PRO A 144 -33.54 -33.21 10.08
C PRO A 144 -33.65 -33.49 8.58
N TYR A 145 -33.23 -32.53 7.75
CA TYR A 145 -33.27 -32.60 6.29
C TYR A 145 -32.06 -33.34 5.67
N ARG A 146 -31.09 -33.79 6.47
CA ARG A 146 -29.83 -34.41 5.97
C ARG A 146 -30.06 -35.70 5.18
N LYS A 147 -31.19 -36.38 5.41
CA LYS A 147 -31.54 -37.67 4.80
C LYS A 147 -32.51 -37.54 3.60
N ARG A 148 -32.79 -36.33 3.10
CA ARG A 148 -33.56 -36.12 1.86
C ARG A 148 -32.99 -36.96 0.72
N SER A 149 -33.87 -37.47 -0.14
CA SER A 149 -33.46 -38.23 -1.34
C SER A 149 -32.73 -37.33 -2.34
N ALA A 150 -31.96 -37.91 -3.26
CA ALA A 150 -31.32 -37.13 -4.31
C ALA A 150 -32.35 -36.37 -5.17
N GLU A 151 -33.48 -37.02 -5.48
CA GLU A 151 -34.59 -36.44 -6.25
C GLU A 151 -35.19 -35.21 -5.56
N GLU A 152 -35.52 -35.31 -4.26
CA GLU A 152 -36.07 -34.18 -3.50
C GLU A 152 -35.07 -33.02 -3.41
N ASN A 153 -33.78 -33.32 -3.22
CA ASN A 153 -32.74 -32.29 -3.18
C ASN A 153 -32.57 -31.59 -4.53
N LEU A 154 -32.64 -32.32 -5.65
CA LEU A 154 -32.53 -31.75 -7.00
C LEU A 154 -33.73 -30.87 -7.34
N ASP A 155 -34.96 -31.31 -7.00
CA ASP A 155 -36.17 -30.49 -7.14
C ASP A 155 -36.03 -29.17 -6.38
N LEU A 156 -35.76 -29.26 -5.06
CA LEU A 156 -35.64 -28.08 -4.21
C LEU A 156 -34.51 -27.15 -4.66
N PHE A 157 -33.34 -27.68 -5.05
CA PHE A 157 -32.23 -26.85 -5.49
C PHE A 157 -32.52 -26.15 -6.83
N THR A 158 -33.24 -26.82 -7.74
CA THR A 158 -33.70 -26.21 -9.00
C THR A 158 -34.69 -25.08 -8.72
N ARG A 159 -35.66 -25.30 -7.82
CA ARG A 159 -36.63 -24.30 -7.40
C ARG A 159 -35.98 -23.11 -6.67
N MET A 160 -34.91 -23.37 -5.90
CA MET A 160 -34.04 -22.31 -5.35
C MET A 160 -33.41 -21.48 -6.46
N LYS A 161 -32.83 -22.11 -7.50
CA LYS A 161 -32.27 -21.39 -8.67
C LYS A 161 -33.33 -20.57 -9.40
N ASN A 162 -34.56 -21.07 -9.49
CA ASN A 162 -35.69 -20.40 -10.14
C ASN A 162 -36.33 -19.27 -9.29
N GLY A 163 -35.83 -19.03 -8.07
CA GLY A 163 -36.26 -17.88 -7.24
C GLY A 163 -37.57 -18.09 -6.48
N GLU A 164 -38.04 -19.34 -6.35
CA GLU A 164 -39.30 -19.66 -5.68
C GLU A 164 -39.28 -19.41 -4.17
N PHE A 165 -38.09 -19.34 -3.56
CA PHE A 165 -37.92 -19.22 -2.10
C PHE A 165 -37.39 -17.84 -1.67
N GLY A 166 -37.63 -17.50 -0.41
CA GLY A 166 -37.08 -16.30 0.24
C GLY A 166 -35.60 -16.43 0.61
N GLU A 167 -34.94 -15.29 0.88
CA GLU A 167 -33.57 -15.31 1.43
C GLU A 167 -33.57 -15.99 2.81
N GLY A 168 -32.65 -16.93 3.03
CA GLY A 168 -32.50 -17.66 4.29
C GLY A 168 -33.48 -18.80 4.52
N GLU A 169 -34.45 -19.01 3.62
CA GLU A 169 -35.41 -20.11 3.71
C GLU A 169 -34.76 -21.48 3.46
N HIS A 170 -33.91 -21.56 2.43
CA HIS A 170 -33.17 -22.77 2.07
C HIS A 170 -31.70 -22.47 1.78
N THR A 171 -30.85 -23.44 2.09
CA THR A 171 -29.43 -23.46 1.75
C THR A 171 -29.04 -24.84 1.22
N LEU A 172 -28.11 -24.90 0.26
CA LEU A 172 -27.47 -26.17 -0.10
C LEU A 172 -26.26 -26.36 0.81
N ARG A 173 -26.16 -27.52 1.46
CA ARG A 173 -25.06 -27.87 2.34
C ARG A 173 -24.33 -29.10 1.83
N ALA A 174 -23.00 -29.09 1.93
CA ALA A 174 -22.20 -30.29 1.77
C ALA A 174 -22.53 -31.28 2.90
N LYS A 175 -22.48 -32.58 2.61
CA LYS A 175 -22.76 -33.67 3.54
C LYS A 175 -21.44 -34.35 3.89
N ILE A 176 -20.83 -33.92 4.98
CA ILE A 176 -19.49 -34.33 5.41
C ILE A 176 -19.61 -35.01 6.78
N ASP A 177 -19.19 -34.35 7.86
CA ASP A 177 -19.22 -34.91 9.21
C ASP A 177 -19.55 -33.84 10.27
N MET A 178 -20.77 -33.91 10.82
CA MET A 178 -21.22 -33.03 11.89
C MET A 178 -20.45 -33.21 13.20
N LYS A 179 -19.69 -34.30 13.37
CA LYS A 179 -18.86 -34.56 14.55
C LYS A 179 -17.41 -34.15 14.37
N SER A 180 -17.03 -33.64 13.20
CA SER A 180 -15.64 -33.26 12.93
C SER A 180 -15.12 -32.25 13.95
N PRO A 181 -13.85 -32.40 14.42
CA PRO A 181 -13.21 -31.38 15.25
C PRO A 181 -13.00 -30.07 14.47
N ASN A 182 -12.91 -30.13 13.13
CA ASN A 182 -12.86 -28.96 12.28
C ASN A 182 -14.29 -28.49 11.94
N ILE A 183 -14.65 -27.28 12.40
CA ILE A 183 -16.00 -26.71 12.21
C ILE A 183 -16.35 -26.48 10.73
N ASN A 184 -15.36 -26.30 9.86
CA ASN A 184 -15.56 -26.11 8.43
C ASN A 184 -16.04 -27.39 7.75
N LEU A 185 -15.78 -28.56 8.33
CA LEU A 185 -16.26 -29.86 7.85
C LEU A 185 -17.64 -30.25 8.42
N ARG A 186 -18.25 -29.41 9.25
CA ARG A 186 -19.60 -29.65 9.80
C ARG A 186 -20.67 -29.17 8.85
N ASP A 187 -20.88 -29.97 7.80
CA ASP A 187 -21.83 -29.76 6.71
C ASP A 187 -21.89 -28.27 6.28
N PRO A 188 -20.81 -27.70 5.72
CA PRO A 188 -20.77 -26.28 5.37
C PRO A 188 -21.83 -25.94 4.32
N ILE A 189 -22.32 -24.70 4.39
CA ILE A 189 -23.19 -24.15 3.33
C ILE A 189 -22.33 -23.92 2.08
N ILE A 190 -22.80 -24.41 0.94
CA ILE A 190 -22.14 -24.24 -0.37
C ILE A 190 -22.93 -23.34 -1.31
N TYR A 191 -24.25 -23.20 -1.13
CA TYR A 191 -25.08 -22.19 -1.80
C TYR A 191 -26.11 -21.58 -0.85
N ARG A 192 -26.42 -20.31 -1.08
CA ARG A 192 -27.51 -19.58 -0.40
C ARG A 192 -28.39 -18.84 -1.39
N VAL A 193 -29.66 -18.64 -1.03
CA VAL A 193 -30.56 -17.72 -1.75
C VAL A 193 -30.19 -16.28 -1.40
N LYS A 194 -29.99 -15.44 -2.41
CA LYS A 194 -29.77 -14.00 -2.30
C LYS A 194 -30.48 -13.29 -3.47
N LYS A 195 -31.50 -12.48 -3.18
CA LYS A 195 -32.27 -11.72 -4.18
C LYS A 195 -31.61 -10.37 -4.43
N ALA A 196 -30.44 -10.41 -5.08
CA ALA A 196 -29.67 -9.23 -5.46
C ALA A 196 -29.13 -9.42 -6.88
N SER A 197 -29.14 -8.34 -7.67
CA SER A 197 -28.57 -8.33 -9.01
C SER A 197 -27.05 -8.37 -8.94
N HIS A 198 -26.42 -9.21 -9.78
CA HIS A 198 -24.97 -9.28 -9.89
C HIS A 198 -24.44 -8.25 -10.91
N PRO A 199 -23.33 -7.53 -10.64
CA PRO A 199 -22.81 -6.53 -11.57
C PRO A 199 -22.49 -7.06 -12.98
N ARG A 200 -22.16 -8.36 -13.10
CA ARG A 200 -21.82 -9.00 -14.39
C ARG A 200 -22.89 -9.91 -14.96
N THR A 201 -23.62 -10.64 -14.11
CA THR A 201 -24.58 -11.67 -14.54
C THR A 201 -26.03 -11.20 -14.40
N GLY A 202 -26.25 -9.94 -13.98
CA GLY A 202 -27.56 -9.36 -13.76
C GLY A 202 -28.42 -10.23 -12.84
N ASP A 203 -29.67 -10.45 -13.25
CA ASP A 203 -30.67 -11.21 -12.51
C ASP A 203 -30.75 -12.69 -12.94
N GLN A 204 -29.75 -13.20 -13.69
CA GLN A 204 -29.70 -14.61 -14.10
C GLN A 204 -29.64 -15.56 -12.89
N TRP A 205 -29.08 -15.10 -11.77
CA TRP A 205 -28.87 -15.90 -10.57
C TRP A 205 -29.52 -15.25 -9.35
N CYS A 206 -30.24 -16.07 -8.58
CA CYS A 206 -30.74 -15.70 -7.26
C CYS A 206 -30.24 -16.65 -6.16
N ILE A 207 -29.39 -17.60 -6.53
CA ILE A 207 -28.58 -18.41 -5.62
C ILE A 207 -27.11 -18.14 -5.92
N TYR A 208 -26.31 -18.00 -4.87
CA TYR A 208 -24.90 -17.68 -5.00
C TYR A 208 -24.05 -18.67 -4.21
N PRO A 209 -22.95 -19.15 -4.81
CA PRO A 209 -22.06 -20.08 -4.16
C PRO A 209 -21.31 -19.39 -3.00
N MET A 210 -20.90 -20.18 -2.01
CA MET A 210 -20.09 -19.69 -0.89
C MET A 210 -18.61 -19.74 -1.22
N TYR A 211 -17.80 -18.90 -0.56
CA TYR A 211 -16.36 -18.77 -0.76
C TYR A 211 -15.64 -20.13 -0.85
N ASP A 212 -15.81 -21.02 0.13
CA ASP A 212 -15.11 -22.32 0.17
C ASP A 212 -15.41 -23.21 -1.05
N PHE A 213 -16.63 -23.13 -1.58
CA PHE A 213 -17.05 -23.90 -2.75
C PHE A 213 -16.52 -23.26 -4.05
N THR A 214 -16.63 -21.93 -4.17
CA THR A 214 -16.14 -21.19 -5.33
C THR A 214 -14.63 -21.24 -5.46
N HIS A 215 -13.90 -21.10 -4.35
CA HIS A 215 -12.47 -20.82 -4.36
C HIS A 215 -11.64 -21.98 -4.94
N CYS A 216 -11.87 -23.20 -4.43
CA CYS A 216 -11.18 -24.40 -4.88
C CYS A 216 -11.55 -24.80 -6.31
N LEU A 217 -12.83 -24.68 -6.66
CA LEU A 217 -13.33 -25.03 -7.99
C LEU A 217 -12.85 -24.04 -9.04
N SER A 218 -12.78 -22.73 -8.73
CA SER A 218 -12.18 -21.74 -9.61
C SER A 218 -10.69 -22.04 -9.85
N ASP A 219 -9.94 -22.35 -8.79
CA ASP A 219 -8.53 -22.74 -8.91
C ASP A 219 -8.35 -23.98 -9.81
N SER A 220 -9.21 -24.99 -9.67
CA SER A 220 -9.18 -26.18 -10.52
C SER A 220 -9.53 -25.88 -11.99
N LEU A 221 -10.59 -25.12 -12.24
CA LEU A 221 -11.03 -24.73 -13.59
C LEU A 221 -9.97 -23.92 -14.34
N GLU A 222 -9.17 -23.15 -13.61
CA GLU A 222 -8.08 -22.34 -14.15
C GLU A 222 -6.76 -23.08 -14.31
N GLY A 223 -6.66 -24.32 -13.82
CA GLY A 223 -5.41 -25.08 -13.81
C GLY A 223 -4.38 -24.50 -12.84
N VAL A 224 -4.81 -23.84 -11.76
CA VAL A 224 -3.93 -23.39 -10.68
C VAL A 224 -3.20 -24.62 -10.10
N THR A 225 -1.92 -24.44 -9.79
CA THR A 225 -1.09 -25.52 -9.22
C THR A 225 -0.80 -25.26 -7.74
N HIS A 226 -0.54 -24.00 -7.39
CA HIS A 226 -0.19 -23.56 -6.05
C HIS A 226 -1.11 -22.40 -5.67
N SER A 227 -2.17 -22.72 -4.91
CA SER A 227 -3.15 -21.77 -4.40
C SER A 227 -2.61 -21.12 -3.13
N LEU A 228 -2.05 -19.91 -3.26
CA LEU A 228 -1.40 -19.21 -2.16
C LEU A 228 -2.42 -18.34 -1.41
N CYS A 229 -2.60 -18.58 -0.11
CA CYS A 229 -3.54 -17.83 0.73
C CYS A 229 -2.94 -17.51 2.11
N SER A 230 -3.67 -16.75 2.93
CA SER A 230 -3.20 -16.41 4.27
C SER A 230 -3.54 -17.48 5.30
N LEU A 231 -2.84 -17.50 6.44
CA LEU A 231 -3.07 -18.46 7.54
C LEU A 231 -4.51 -18.52 8.07
N GLU A 232 -5.33 -17.47 7.86
CA GLU A 232 -6.75 -17.49 8.23
C GLU A 232 -7.54 -18.61 7.54
N PHE A 233 -7.03 -19.13 6.41
CA PHE A 233 -7.65 -20.18 5.63
C PHE A 233 -7.00 -21.56 5.86
N GLU A 234 -6.11 -21.71 6.85
CA GLU A 234 -5.47 -23.01 7.13
C GLU A 234 -6.50 -24.07 7.54
N ASP A 235 -7.45 -23.71 8.42
CA ASP A 235 -8.55 -24.60 8.82
C ASP A 235 -9.57 -24.84 7.71
N HIS A 236 -9.51 -24.09 6.60
CA HIS A 236 -10.34 -24.27 5.42
C HIS A 236 -9.73 -25.28 4.43
N ARG A 237 -8.41 -25.54 4.49
CA ARG A 237 -7.73 -26.50 3.60
C ARG A 237 -8.38 -27.88 3.56
N PRO A 238 -8.80 -28.50 4.68
CA PRO A 238 -9.47 -29.80 4.61
C PRO A 238 -10.79 -29.78 3.83
N LEU A 239 -11.51 -28.65 3.83
CA LEU A 239 -12.73 -28.48 3.04
C LEU A 239 -12.41 -28.22 1.56
N TYR A 240 -11.34 -27.46 1.30
CA TYR A 240 -10.78 -27.28 -0.04
C TYR A 240 -10.47 -28.63 -0.69
N ASP A 241 -9.68 -29.47 -0.01
CA ASP A 241 -9.28 -30.80 -0.49
C ASP A 241 -10.51 -31.72 -0.62
N TRP A 242 -11.41 -31.75 0.38
CA TRP A 242 -12.64 -32.56 0.32
C TRP A 242 -13.50 -32.23 -0.90
N THR A 243 -13.62 -30.95 -1.26
CA THR A 243 -14.47 -30.53 -2.38
C THR A 243 -13.89 -31.02 -3.70
N LEU A 244 -12.58 -30.92 -3.89
CA LEU A 244 -11.88 -31.42 -5.07
C LEU A 244 -11.92 -32.94 -5.17
N ASP A 245 -11.71 -33.65 -4.06
CA ASP A 245 -11.78 -35.12 -3.99
C ASP A 245 -13.21 -35.65 -4.21
N ALA A 246 -14.22 -34.86 -3.87
CA ALA A 246 -15.61 -35.28 -3.98
C ALA A 246 -16.16 -35.21 -5.42
N LEU A 247 -15.51 -34.44 -6.29
CA LEU A 247 -15.99 -34.01 -7.60
C LEU A 247 -15.07 -34.44 -8.73
N GLU A 248 -15.61 -34.48 -9.95
CA GLU A 248 -14.80 -34.69 -11.16
C GLU A 248 -14.22 -33.37 -11.66
N THR A 249 -13.14 -32.92 -11.01
CA THR A 249 -12.48 -31.64 -11.32
C THR A 249 -11.31 -31.79 -12.31
N PRO A 250 -11.02 -30.79 -13.16
CA PRO A 250 -9.94 -30.88 -14.15
C PRO A 250 -8.55 -31.12 -13.58
N CYS A 251 -8.28 -30.60 -12.38
CA CYS A 251 -7.04 -30.84 -11.64
C CYS A 251 -7.26 -30.67 -10.13
N HIS A 252 -6.25 -31.03 -9.33
CA HIS A 252 -6.25 -30.83 -7.89
C HIS A 252 -5.16 -29.81 -7.48
N PRO A 253 -5.45 -28.50 -7.46
CA PRO A 253 -4.51 -27.50 -6.97
C PRO A 253 -4.16 -27.72 -5.50
N GLN A 254 -2.97 -27.30 -5.07
CA GLN A 254 -2.54 -27.39 -3.67
C GLN A 254 -2.67 -26.04 -2.98
N GLN A 255 -3.42 -25.97 -1.86
CA GLN A 255 -3.43 -24.78 -1.01
C GLN A 255 -2.14 -24.68 -0.16
N ILE A 256 -1.55 -23.49 -0.11
CA ILE A 256 -0.35 -23.20 0.69
C ILE A 256 -0.51 -21.86 1.40
N GLU A 257 -0.44 -21.89 2.72
CA GLU A 257 -0.71 -20.71 3.56
C GLU A 257 0.55 -19.98 3.98
N PHE A 258 0.49 -18.65 4.05
CA PHE A 258 1.52 -17.79 4.59
C PHE A 258 0.96 -16.76 5.58
N ALA A 259 1.82 -16.31 6.50
CA ALA A 259 1.45 -15.29 7.48
C ALA A 259 1.18 -13.95 6.80
N ARG A 260 0.10 -13.29 7.23
CA ARG A 260 -0.21 -11.93 6.76
C ARG A 260 0.88 -10.97 7.18
N MET A 261 0.98 -9.89 6.41
CA MET A 261 1.82 -8.76 6.82
C MET A 261 1.02 -7.87 7.77
N ASN A 262 1.62 -7.55 8.92
CA ASN A 262 1.21 -6.43 9.75
C ASN A 262 2.37 -5.45 9.81
N ILE A 263 2.09 -4.15 9.77
CA ILE A 263 3.10 -3.08 9.94
C ILE A 263 2.75 -2.35 11.24
N ASN A 264 3.74 -1.86 11.98
CA ASN A 264 3.48 -0.99 13.13
C ASN A 264 2.91 0.38 12.69
N PHE A 265 2.26 1.09 13.62
CA PHE A 265 1.65 2.42 13.38
C PHE A 265 0.60 2.48 12.27
N THR A 266 -0.02 1.35 11.92
CA THR A 266 -1.06 1.28 10.89
C THR A 266 -2.13 0.24 11.23
N VAL A 267 -3.25 0.30 10.51
CA VAL A 267 -4.33 -0.69 10.55
C VAL A 267 -4.60 -1.18 9.12
N LEU A 268 -4.68 -2.49 8.94
CA LEU A 268 -4.97 -3.10 7.63
C LEU A 268 -6.38 -3.68 7.54
N SER A 269 -7.10 -3.74 8.67
CA SER A 269 -8.49 -4.19 8.68
C SER A 269 -9.36 -3.26 7.84
N LYS A 270 -10.00 -3.83 6.81
CA LYS A 270 -10.89 -3.09 5.91
C LYS A 270 -12.02 -2.38 6.65
N ARG A 271 -12.61 -3.00 7.66
CA ARG A 271 -13.65 -2.38 8.51
C ARG A 271 -13.13 -1.12 9.21
N LYS A 272 -11.88 -1.14 9.69
CA LYS A 272 -11.25 0.00 10.37
C LYS A 272 -10.86 1.10 9.38
N LEU A 273 -10.33 0.74 8.22
CA LEU A 273 -10.03 1.68 7.13
C LEU A 273 -11.30 2.39 6.64
N GLN A 274 -12.39 1.63 6.46
CA GLN A 274 -13.69 2.19 6.10
C GLN A 274 -14.18 3.19 7.14
N ARG A 275 -14.07 2.85 8.44
CA ARG A 275 -14.43 3.73 9.54
C ARG A 275 -13.62 5.04 9.54
N LEU A 276 -12.30 4.96 9.31
CA LEU A 276 -11.45 6.17 9.20
C LEU A 276 -11.93 7.12 8.11
N VAL A 277 -12.40 6.57 6.98
CA VAL A 277 -12.91 7.35 5.84
C VAL A 277 -14.31 7.89 6.12
N GLU A 278 -15.24 7.06 6.58
CA GLU A 278 -16.64 7.44 6.83
C GLU A 278 -16.79 8.45 7.96
N GLU A 279 -15.96 8.36 8.99
CA GLU A 279 -15.92 9.31 10.11
C GLU A 279 -15.04 10.54 9.83
N ASN A 280 -14.51 10.69 8.60
CA ASN A 280 -13.69 11.84 8.17
C ASN A 280 -12.38 12.07 8.95
N HIS A 281 -11.78 11.02 9.54
CA HIS A 281 -10.42 11.11 10.11
C HIS A 281 -9.35 11.27 9.02
N VAL A 282 -9.68 10.88 7.79
CA VAL A 282 -8.85 11.02 6.58
C VAL A 282 -9.69 11.54 5.40
N LYS A 283 -9.03 12.15 4.40
CA LYS A 283 -9.70 12.82 3.26
C LYS A 283 -10.27 11.86 2.19
N GLY A 284 -10.11 10.55 2.36
CA GLY A 284 -10.59 9.52 1.43
C GLY A 284 -9.70 8.27 1.41
N TRP A 285 -10.05 7.30 0.56
CA TRP A 285 -9.30 6.05 0.40
C TRP A 285 -7.91 6.24 -0.20
N ASP A 286 -7.65 7.36 -0.87
CA ASP A 286 -6.36 7.75 -1.41
C ASP A 286 -5.65 8.80 -0.55
N ASP A 287 -6.04 8.99 0.71
CA ASP A 287 -5.30 9.86 1.63
C ASP A 287 -3.86 9.33 1.82
N PRO A 288 -2.83 10.17 1.64
CA PRO A 288 -1.42 9.75 1.74
C PRO A 288 -0.96 9.23 3.12
N ARG A 289 -1.83 9.27 4.14
CA ARG A 289 -1.63 8.64 5.46
C ARG A 289 -2.17 7.22 5.56
N LEU A 290 -3.05 6.82 4.64
CA LEU A 290 -3.61 5.47 4.64
C LEU A 290 -2.63 4.47 4.04
N PRO A 291 -2.64 3.21 4.53
CA PRO A 291 -1.84 2.13 3.96
C PRO A 291 -2.45 1.54 2.68
N THR A 292 -3.43 2.20 2.07
CA THR A 292 -3.99 1.82 0.79
C THR A 292 -2.94 2.00 -0.31
N LEU A 293 -2.97 1.18 -1.35
CA LEU A 293 -2.00 1.32 -2.44
C LEU A 293 -2.23 2.61 -3.25
N GLU A 294 -3.47 3.09 -3.33
CA GLU A 294 -3.80 4.43 -3.86
C GLU A 294 -3.20 5.55 -3.00
N GLY A 295 -3.34 5.48 -1.66
CA GLY A 295 -2.77 6.45 -0.74
C GLY A 295 -1.23 6.45 -0.77
N ILE A 296 -0.63 5.26 -0.77
CA ILE A 296 0.83 5.06 -0.88
C ILE A 296 1.37 5.61 -2.21
N LYS A 297 0.67 5.35 -3.32
CA LYS A 297 1.02 5.89 -4.63
C LYS A 297 0.95 7.42 -4.63
N ARG A 298 -0.17 8.00 -4.14
CA ARG A 298 -0.33 9.46 -4.03
C ARG A 298 0.64 10.12 -3.05
N ARG A 299 1.12 9.37 -2.06
CA ARG A 299 2.19 9.79 -1.14
C ARG A 299 3.54 9.95 -1.85
N GLY A 300 3.73 9.28 -2.99
CA GLY A 300 4.96 9.30 -3.79
C GLY A 300 5.85 8.07 -3.58
N TYR A 301 5.32 6.97 -3.02
CA TYR A 301 6.06 5.72 -3.02
C TYR A 301 6.24 5.22 -4.44
N THR A 302 7.36 4.56 -4.71
CA THR A 302 7.63 3.93 -6.01
C THR A 302 7.24 2.46 -5.98
N PRO A 303 6.81 1.87 -7.11
CA PRO A 303 6.51 0.45 -7.14
C PRO A 303 7.75 -0.41 -6.85
N GLU A 304 8.96 0.03 -7.23
CA GLU A 304 10.21 -0.64 -6.86
C GLU A 304 10.41 -0.70 -5.35
N SER A 305 10.14 0.39 -4.62
CA SER A 305 10.29 0.41 -3.16
C SER A 305 9.36 -0.59 -2.47
N ILE A 306 8.13 -0.73 -2.97
CA ILE A 306 7.14 -1.68 -2.43
C ILE A 306 7.53 -3.13 -2.76
N ARG A 307 7.98 -3.40 -3.98
CA ARG A 307 8.46 -4.74 -4.37
C ARG A 307 9.70 -5.13 -3.56
N ASN A 308 10.66 -4.21 -3.39
CA ASN A 308 11.86 -4.45 -2.58
C ASN A 308 11.50 -4.73 -1.12
N PHE A 309 10.60 -3.92 -0.54
CA PHE A 309 10.07 -4.15 0.80
C PHE A 309 9.46 -5.55 0.93
N CYS A 310 8.59 -5.96 0.00
CA CYS A 310 7.98 -7.29 0.00
C CYS A 310 9.01 -8.43 -0.11
N ASN A 311 10.11 -8.22 -0.85
CA ASN A 311 11.19 -9.19 -0.96
C ASN A 311 11.99 -9.32 0.34
N ILE A 312 12.33 -8.20 0.98
CA ILE A 312 13.14 -8.18 2.22
C ILE A 312 12.41 -8.86 3.38
N ILE A 313 11.11 -8.58 3.54
CA ILE A 313 10.33 -9.14 4.65
C ILE A 313 10.13 -10.66 4.53
N GLY A 314 10.25 -11.19 3.30
CA GLY A 314 10.11 -12.60 3.00
C GLY A 314 8.73 -13.18 3.31
N VAL A 315 8.69 -14.52 3.33
CA VAL A 315 7.47 -15.30 3.53
C VAL A 315 7.70 -16.35 4.61
N SER A 316 6.82 -16.37 5.61
CA SER A 316 6.86 -17.31 6.74
C SER A 316 5.45 -17.77 7.11
N LYS A 317 5.35 -18.78 7.97
CA LYS A 317 4.11 -19.19 8.65
C LYS A 317 3.97 -18.59 10.06
N LYS A 318 4.83 -17.62 10.42
CA LYS A 318 4.78 -16.95 11.74
C LYS A 318 4.31 -15.52 11.57
N ASP A 319 3.25 -15.16 12.28
CA ASP A 319 2.82 -13.78 12.34
C ASP A 319 3.93 -12.89 12.88
N SER A 320 4.14 -11.77 12.21
CA SER A 320 5.13 -10.77 12.57
C SER A 320 4.59 -9.38 12.29
N ARG A 321 5.00 -8.42 13.13
CA ARG A 321 4.76 -7.00 12.92
C ARG A 321 6.05 -6.38 12.42
N ILE A 322 5.99 -5.85 11.22
CA ILE A 322 7.12 -5.28 10.50
C ILE A 322 7.24 -3.81 10.89
N ASP A 323 8.47 -3.33 11.02
CA ASP A 323 8.71 -1.92 11.31
C ASP A 323 8.45 -1.06 10.07
N MET A 324 7.64 0.00 10.24
CA MET A 324 7.38 1.05 9.27
C MET A 324 8.69 1.72 8.83
N GLY A 325 9.68 1.78 9.72
CA GLY A 325 11.03 2.24 9.39
C GLY A 325 11.68 1.45 8.23
N LEU A 326 11.40 0.14 8.11
CA LEU A 326 11.90 -0.68 6.99
C LEU A 326 11.23 -0.28 5.67
N LEU A 327 9.91 -0.06 5.67
CA LEU A 327 9.18 0.40 4.48
C LEU A 327 9.70 1.77 4.03
N GLU A 328 9.86 2.70 4.97
CA GLU A 328 10.43 4.02 4.68
C GLU A 328 11.89 3.93 4.22
N SER A 329 12.69 2.98 4.74
CA SER A 329 14.07 2.76 4.29
C SER A 329 14.12 2.30 2.85
N CYS A 330 13.30 1.29 2.48
CA CYS A 330 13.23 0.79 1.10
C CYS A 330 12.89 1.92 0.11
N LEU A 331 12.02 2.83 0.52
CA LEU A 331 11.69 4.01 -0.26
C LEU A 331 12.84 5.02 -0.34
N ARG A 332 13.50 5.34 0.79
CA ARG A 332 14.64 6.25 0.80
C ARG A 332 15.78 5.74 -0.08
N ASP A 333 16.07 4.44 -0.02
CA ASP A 333 17.12 3.81 -0.82
C ASP A 333 16.81 3.91 -2.32
N ASP A 334 15.57 3.61 -2.72
CA ASP A 334 15.13 3.74 -4.11
C ASP A 334 15.18 5.19 -4.61
N LEU A 335 14.66 6.12 -3.82
CA LEU A 335 14.62 7.54 -4.20
C LEU A 335 15.98 8.21 -4.13
N ASN A 336 16.89 7.74 -3.25
CA ASN A 336 18.26 8.23 -3.23
C ASN A 336 18.93 8.04 -4.59
N GLU A 337 18.61 6.96 -5.30
CA GLU A 337 19.18 6.69 -6.61
C GLU A 337 18.47 7.41 -7.77
N LYS A 338 17.19 7.73 -7.63
CA LYS A 338 16.36 8.16 -8.78
C LYS A 338 15.91 9.62 -8.75
N ALA A 339 15.74 10.19 -7.56
CA ALA A 339 15.09 11.49 -7.44
C ALA A 339 16.06 12.64 -7.80
N PRO A 340 15.72 13.56 -8.73
CA PRO A 340 16.51 14.77 -8.91
C PRO A 340 16.50 15.62 -7.63
N ARG A 341 17.64 16.26 -7.34
CA ARG A 341 17.86 17.15 -6.20
C ARG A 341 17.50 18.56 -6.61
N VAL A 342 16.66 19.20 -5.81
CA VAL A 342 16.15 20.56 -6.01
C VAL A 342 16.16 21.31 -4.67
N MET A 343 16.07 22.63 -4.70
CA MET A 343 15.98 23.46 -3.50
C MET A 343 14.53 23.88 -3.26
N GLY A 344 14.07 23.66 -2.03
CA GLY A 344 12.77 24.10 -1.57
C GLY A 344 12.90 24.58 -0.13
N VAL A 345 12.44 25.79 0.12
CA VAL A 345 12.43 26.44 1.43
C VAL A 345 11.00 26.36 1.97
N LEU A 346 10.81 25.60 3.04
CA LEU A 346 9.48 25.33 3.60
C LEU A 346 9.02 26.43 4.56
N LYS A 347 9.93 26.97 5.36
CA LYS A 347 9.68 28.06 6.30
C LYS A 347 10.57 29.24 5.92
N PRO A 348 10.16 30.08 4.95
CA PRO A 348 11.06 31.07 4.37
C PRO A 348 11.43 32.20 5.33
N LEU A 349 12.74 32.37 5.51
CA LEU A 349 13.36 33.54 6.11
C LEU A 349 14.06 34.35 5.02
N LYS A 350 13.67 35.62 4.86
CA LYS A 350 14.26 36.51 3.84
C LYS A 350 15.67 36.91 4.25
N ILE A 351 16.59 36.91 3.28
CA ILE A 351 17.93 37.46 3.41
C ILE A 351 18.15 38.53 2.34
N ILE A 352 18.66 39.69 2.75
CA ILE A 352 19.19 40.73 1.84
C ILE A 352 20.71 40.69 1.92
N ILE A 353 21.36 40.53 0.76
CA ILE A 353 22.82 40.56 0.65
C ILE A 353 23.27 42.00 0.34
N GLU A 354 23.62 42.77 1.37
CA GLU A 354 23.79 44.23 1.25
C GLU A 354 24.87 44.64 0.24
N ASN A 355 25.95 43.86 0.13
CA ASN A 355 27.07 44.14 -0.75
C ASN A 355 26.94 43.48 -2.14
N TYR A 356 25.78 42.91 -2.47
CA TYR A 356 25.47 42.38 -3.80
C TYR A 356 24.77 43.45 -4.67
N PRO A 357 25.13 43.61 -5.96
CA PRO A 357 24.54 44.65 -6.82
C PRO A 357 23.03 44.45 -7.02
N ASP A 358 22.25 45.54 -7.01
CA ASP A 358 20.78 45.49 -7.13
C ASP A 358 20.30 44.95 -8.48
N ASP A 359 20.95 45.35 -9.58
CA ASP A 359 20.54 45.00 -10.94
C ASP A 359 21.18 43.69 -11.48
N LEU A 360 21.89 42.95 -10.63
CA LEU A 360 22.57 41.72 -11.04
C LEU A 360 21.73 40.49 -10.70
N THR A 361 21.45 39.67 -11.71
CA THR A 361 20.99 38.28 -11.53
C THR A 361 21.96 37.36 -12.26
N GLU A 362 22.47 36.36 -11.56
CA GLU A 362 23.41 35.39 -12.12
C GLU A 362 22.76 34.03 -12.33
N ASP A 363 23.10 33.36 -13.42
CA ASP A 363 22.83 31.94 -13.59
C ASP A 363 23.94 31.09 -12.95
N LEU A 364 23.54 30.17 -12.08
CA LEU A 364 24.40 29.16 -11.47
C LEU A 364 23.99 27.77 -11.96
N THR A 365 24.97 26.91 -12.19
CA THR A 365 24.73 25.53 -12.62
C THR A 365 24.71 24.60 -11.40
N ALA A 366 23.59 23.91 -11.20
CA ALA A 366 23.40 22.92 -10.14
C ALA A 366 23.30 21.51 -10.73
N LYS A 367 24.00 20.54 -10.13
CA LYS A 367 23.85 19.12 -10.50
C LYS A 367 22.47 18.61 -10.06
N ASN A 368 21.79 17.85 -10.92
CA ASN A 368 20.52 17.21 -10.57
C ASN A 368 20.72 16.02 -9.63
N HIS A 369 21.91 15.44 -9.60
CA HIS A 369 22.25 14.38 -8.68
C HIS A 369 23.73 14.47 -8.28
N PRO A 370 24.08 14.29 -6.99
CA PRO A 370 25.48 14.42 -6.54
C PRO A 370 26.40 13.33 -7.11
N GLN A 371 25.87 12.14 -7.37
CA GLN A 371 26.64 10.96 -7.80
C GLN A 371 26.32 10.48 -9.22
N LYS A 372 25.38 11.12 -9.92
CA LYS A 372 24.86 10.67 -11.24
C LYS A 372 24.93 11.79 -12.24
N GLU A 373 26.02 11.85 -12.99
CA GLU A 373 26.27 12.92 -13.96
C GLU A 373 25.33 12.80 -15.16
N GLU A 374 24.86 11.59 -15.48
CA GLU A 374 23.88 11.31 -16.53
C GLU A 374 22.51 11.96 -16.29
N MET A 375 22.18 12.32 -15.04
CA MET A 375 20.98 13.10 -14.72
C MET A 375 21.12 14.59 -15.08
N GLY A 376 22.30 15.00 -15.54
CA GLY A 376 22.58 16.34 -16.03
C GLY A 376 22.57 17.41 -14.94
N THR A 377 22.48 18.65 -15.41
CA THR A 377 22.46 19.86 -14.59
C THR A 377 21.20 20.67 -14.87
N ARG A 378 20.94 21.63 -14.00
CA ARG A 378 19.91 22.67 -14.19
C ARG A 378 20.48 24.03 -13.84
N ASN A 379 19.88 25.08 -14.40
CA ASN A 379 20.19 26.44 -14.01
C ASN A 379 19.33 26.85 -12.82
N ILE A 380 19.94 27.54 -11.87
CA ILE A 380 19.30 28.24 -10.76
C ILE A 380 19.80 29.68 -10.79
N THR A 381 18.94 30.64 -10.51
CA THR A 381 19.32 32.05 -10.50
C THR A 381 19.75 32.49 -9.09
N PHE A 382 20.64 33.46 -8.99
CA PHE A 382 21.07 34.09 -7.74
C PHE A 382 20.97 35.61 -7.87
N SER A 383 20.42 36.27 -6.84
CA SER A 383 20.28 37.72 -6.79
C SER A 383 20.50 38.24 -5.37
N LYS A 384 20.36 39.55 -5.17
CA LYS A 384 20.51 40.23 -3.88
C LYS A 384 19.59 39.69 -2.79
N GLU A 385 18.39 39.26 -3.16
CA GLU A 385 17.39 38.76 -2.23
C GLU A 385 17.19 37.26 -2.38
N ILE A 386 17.28 36.53 -1.27
CA ILE A 386 17.08 35.08 -1.23
C ILE A 386 16.21 34.69 -0.04
N TYR A 387 15.64 33.49 -0.11
CA TYR A 387 15.03 32.83 1.04
C TYR A 387 15.88 31.64 1.50
N VAL A 388 15.96 31.45 2.81
CA VAL A 388 16.52 30.25 3.47
C VAL A 388 15.51 29.69 4.47
N GLU A 389 15.76 28.52 5.05
CA GLU A 389 14.89 28.03 6.13
C GLU A 389 15.04 28.88 7.39
N GLN A 390 13.93 29.14 8.07
CA GLN A 390 13.92 29.76 9.40
C GLN A 390 14.81 28.98 10.38
N ASP A 391 14.80 27.64 10.30
CA ASP A 391 15.58 26.75 11.16
C ASP A 391 17.10 26.77 10.87
N ASP A 392 17.52 27.40 9.78
CA ASP A 392 18.93 27.61 9.44
C ASP A 392 19.54 28.86 10.08
N PHE A 393 18.76 29.64 10.83
CA PHE A 393 19.22 30.77 11.62
C PHE A 393 18.95 30.58 13.11
N MET A 394 19.87 31.05 13.95
CA MET A 394 19.67 31.13 15.40
C MET A 394 20.43 32.31 15.98
N GLU A 395 19.78 33.11 16.83
CA GLU A 395 20.40 34.30 17.46
C GLU A 395 21.50 33.94 18.46
N ASP A 396 21.25 32.91 19.28
CA ASP A 396 22.25 32.35 20.20
C ASP A 396 22.58 30.88 19.84
N PRO A 397 23.40 30.68 18.79
CA PRO A 397 23.65 29.37 18.23
C PRO A 397 24.64 28.55 19.09
N PRO A 398 24.28 27.32 19.53
CA PRO A 398 25.18 26.48 20.30
C PRO A 398 26.42 26.07 19.48
N LYS A 399 27.49 25.60 20.16
CA LYS A 399 28.76 25.24 19.50
C LYS A 399 28.63 24.22 18.35
N LYS A 400 27.62 23.35 18.39
CA LYS A 400 27.35 22.32 17.37
C LYS A 400 26.35 22.77 16.30
N PHE A 401 25.92 24.04 16.31
CA PHE A 401 25.10 24.63 15.26
C PHE A 401 26.00 25.28 14.21
N PHE A 402 26.03 24.71 13.01
CA PHE A 402 26.94 25.14 11.94
C PHE A 402 26.27 26.00 10.86
N ARG A 403 25.05 26.50 11.09
CA ARG A 403 24.33 27.38 10.16
C ARG A 403 24.43 28.84 10.59
N LEU A 404 23.53 29.71 10.11
CA LEU A 404 23.61 31.15 10.32
C LEU A 404 23.35 31.55 11.76
N GLY A 405 24.08 32.57 12.18
CA GLY A 405 23.87 33.30 13.43
C GLY A 405 24.67 34.60 13.37
N PRO A 406 24.53 35.51 14.35
CA PRO A 406 25.22 36.79 14.33
C PRO A 406 26.73 36.63 14.09
N GLY A 407 27.26 37.25 13.04
CA GLY A 407 28.67 37.20 12.66
C GLY A 407 29.17 35.84 12.16
N ARG A 408 28.30 34.82 12.01
CA ARG A 408 28.67 33.51 11.48
C ARG A 408 28.54 33.45 9.98
N GLU A 409 29.48 32.74 9.38
CA GLU A 409 29.55 32.48 7.95
C GLU A 409 28.99 31.08 7.62
N VAL A 410 28.24 30.97 6.52
CA VAL A 410 27.70 29.72 6.00
C VAL A 410 27.88 29.64 4.48
N ARG A 411 27.90 28.43 3.92
CA ARG A 411 27.86 28.22 2.49
C ARG A 411 26.43 28.12 1.97
N LEU A 412 26.11 28.90 0.95
CA LEU A 412 24.94 28.67 0.12
C LEU A 412 25.23 27.57 -0.90
N ARG A 413 24.36 26.56 -0.97
CA ARG A 413 24.48 25.43 -1.90
C ARG A 413 24.63 25.93 -3.35
N TYR A 414 25.66 25.47 -4.07
CA TYR A 414 26.04 25.89 -5.44
C TYR A 414 26.42 27.38 -5.64
N ALA A 415 26.43 28.20 -4.59
CA ALA A 415 26.66 29.63 -4.68
C ALA A 415 27.88 30.07 -3.84
N TYR A 416 27.70 31.12 -3.02
CA TYR A 416 28.75 31.83 -2.29
C TYR A 416 28.75 31.51 -0.79
N LEU A 417 29.79 31.96 -0.09
CA LEU A 417 29.77 32.12 1.37
C LEU A 417 29.05 33.44 1.72
N ILE A 418 28.19 33.40 2.74
CA ILE A 418 27.52 34.57 3.29
C ILE A 418 27.76 34.67 4.80
N THR A 419 27.82 35.89 5.32
CA THR A 419 27.96 36.20 6.76
C THR A 419 26.79 37.06 7.22
N CYS A 420 26.11 36.65 8.29
CA CYS A 420 25.03 37.44 8.89
C CYS A 420 25.62 38.65 9.65
N LYS A 421 25.18 39.85 9.25
CA LYS A 421 25.59 41.14 9.83
C LYS A 421 24.58 41.68 10.81
N ASP A 422 23.32 41.67 10.40
CA ASP A 422 22.23 42.27 11.18
C ASP A 422 20.94 41.45 11.07
N ILE A 423 20.05 41.68 12.03
CA ILE A 423 18.78 40.97 12.20
C ILE A 423 17.66 42.00 12.27
N VAL A 424 16.71 41.89 11.33
CA VAL A 424 15.50 42.70 11.32
C VAL A 424 14.38 41.90 11.98
N LYS A 425 13.81 42.44 13.05
CA LYS A 425 12.69 41.86 13.79
C LYS A 425 11.40 42.59 13.50
N ASP A 426 10.29 41.88 13.61
CA ASP A 426 8.96 42.49 13.61
C ASP A 426 8.60 43.10 14.98
N GLU A 427 7.42 43.71 15.07
CA GLU A 427 6.92 44.34 16.30
C GLU A 427 6.73 43.33 17.46
N SER A 428 6.60 42.04 17.15
CA SER A 428 6.48 40.95 18.13
C SER A 428 7.83 40.37 18.54
N GLY A 429 8.94 40.88 17.98
CA GLY A 429 10.28 40.38 18.24
C GLY A 429 10.66 39.13 17.45
N HIS A 430 9.86 38.69 16.48
CA HIS A 430 10.23 37.57 15.61
C HIS A 430 11.17 38.04 14.50
N VAL A 431 12.13 37.17 14.16
CA VAL A 431 13.09 37.42 13.09
C VAL A 431 12.38 37.33 11.75
N LYS A 432 12.29 38.47 11.06
CA LYS A 432 11.59 38.63 9.77
C LYS A 432 12.57 38.58 8.59
N GLU A 433 13.74 39.18 8.76
CA GLU A 433 14.73 39.31 7.69
C GLU A 433 16.15 39.37 8.29
N LEU A 434 17.13 38.85 7.53
CA LEU A 434 18.54 38.95 7.87
C LEU A 434 19.27 39.81 6.84
N ILE A 435 20.15 40.68 7.32
CA ILE A 435 21.10 41.39 6.47
C ILE A 435 22.42 40.63 6.50
N CYS A 436 22.89 40.24 5.31
CA CYS A 436 24.12 39.47 5.14
C CYS A 436 25.08 40.15 4.17
N THR A 437 26.36 39.82 4.27
CA THR A 437 27.35 40.09 3.21
C THR A 437 27.79 38.79 2.55
N TYR A 438 28.07 38.80 1.24
CA TYR A 438 28.69 37.66 0.55
C TYR A 438 30.17 37.91 0.22
N ASP A 439 30.92 36.82 0.02
CA ASP A 439 32.30 36.87 -0.51
C ASP A 439 32.31 36.51 -2.01
N PRO A 440 32.58 37.49 -2.92
CA PRO A 440 32.58 37.26 -4.36
C PRO A 440 33.59 36.21 -4.84
N LYS A 441 34.66 35.97 -4.07
CA LYS A 441 35.73 35.03 -4.46
C LYS A 441 35.39 33.57 -4.17
N THR A 442 34.20 33.29 -3.64
CA THR A 442 33.84 31.96 -3.10
C THR A 442 32.84 31.17 -3.96
N ARG A 443 32.59 31.63 -5.19
CA ARG A 443 31.66 30.99 -6.13
C ARG A 443 32.00 29.53 -6.35
N GLY A 444 31.03 28.64 -6.12
CA GLY A 444 31.06 27.26 -6.63
C GLY A 444 32.12 26.32 -6.05
N GLY A 445 32.90 26.74 -5.04
CA GLY A 445 34.01 25.93 -4.52
C GLY A 445 34.60 26.47 -3.22
N ASN A 446 35.70 25.85 -2.77
CA ASN A 446 36.40 26.24 -1.54
C ASN A 446 36.81 27.71 -1.54
N ALA A 447 36.85 28.34 -0.37
CA ALA A 447 37.31 29.71 -0.25
C ALA A 447 38.80 29.80 -0.66
N PRO A 448 39.20 30.76 -1.51
CA PRO A 448 40.59 30.85 -2.00
C PRO A 448 41.62 31.11 -0.92
N ASP A 449 41.20 31.68 0.22
CA ASP A 449 42.02 31.93 1.40
C ASP A 449 42.13 30.72 2.35
N GLY A 450 41.53 29.58 1.98
CA GLY A 450 41.61 28.33 2.73
C GLY A 450 40.70 28.26 3.96
N ARG A 451 39.86 29.28 4.23
CA ARG A 451 38.96 29.25 5.39
C ARG A 451 37.93 28.12 5.24
N LYS A 452 37.73 27.36 6.32
CA LYS A 452 36.81 26.21 6.35
C LYS A 452 35.48 26.60 7.00
N VAL A 453 34.45 26.77 6.18
CA VAL A 453 33.07 26.93 6.64
C VAL A 453 32.44 25.56 6.88
N LYS A 454 31.87 25.36 8.07
CA LYS A 454 31.40 24.04 8.55
C LYS A 454 30.00 23.66 8.08
N GLY A 455 29.19 24.61 7.63
CA GLY A 455 27.80 24.36 7.22
C GLY A 455 27.53 24.81 5.80
N THR A 456 26.65 24.04 5.14
CA THR A 456 26.05 24.38 3.86
C THR A 456 24.53 24.35 4.02
N ILE A 457 23.85 25.39 3.58
CA ILE A 457 22.39 25.52 3.59
C ILE A 457 21.84 25.65 2.18
N HIS A 458 20.61 25.21 1.98
CA HIS A 458 19.86 25.44 0.74
C HIS A 458 19.17 26.80 0.80
N TRP A 459 18.79 27.31 -0.35
CA TRP A 459 18.21 28.63 -0.53
C TRP A 459 17.44 28.68 -1.84
N VAL A 460 16.63 29.71 -2.04
CA VAL A 460 16.01 30.01 -3.34
C VAL A 460 16.07 31.52 -3.61
N ASN A 461 16.18 31.92 -4.87
CA ASN A 461 16.16 33.32 -5.27
C ASN A 461 14.78 33.93 -5.01
N ALA A 462 14.69 35.01 -4.24
CA ALA A 462 13.42 35.62 -3.91
C ALA A 462 12.68 36.18 -5.15
N ASN A 463 13.45 36.61 -6.15
CA ASN A 463 12.93 37.19 -7.39
C ASN A 463 12.61 36.15 -8.48
N ASP A 464 12.97 34.88 -8.26
CA ASP A 464 12.85 33.81 -9.26
C ASP A 464 12.58 32.46 -8.60
N CYS A 465 11.54 32.43 -7.76
CA CYS A 465 11.02 31.23 -7.11
C CYS A 465 9.53 31.07 -7.40
N ILE A 466 8.98 29.91 -7.06
CA ILE A 466 7.53 29.66 -7.08
C ILE A 466 7.00 29.56 -5.66
N ASP A 467 5.80 30.10 -5.46
CA ASP A 467 5.00 29.86 -4.26
C ASP A 467 4.37 28.47 -4.33
N ALA A 468 4.37 27.75 -3.21
CA ALA A 468 3.80 26.42 -3.14
C ALA A 468 3.20 26.12 -1.77
N LYS A 469 2.21 25.22 -1.79
CA LYS A 469 1.73 24.57 -0.57
C LYS A 469 2.47 23.25 -0.37
N VAL A 470 2.79 22.92 0.87
CA VAL A 470 3.47 21.66 1.19
C VAL A 470 2.75 20.93 2.31
N LYS A 471 2.37 19.68 2.05
CA LYS A 471 1.75 18.77 3.01
C LYS A 471 2.81 17.89 3.64
N LEU A 472 3.14 18.17 4.89
CA LEU A 472 4.09 17.42 5.70
C LEU A 472 3.36 16.33 6.47
N TYR A 473 3.34 15.15 5.88
CA TYR A 473 2.71 14.01 6.49
C TYR A 473 3.67 13.25 7.44
N ASP A 474 3.09 12.60 8.46
CA ASP A 474 3.75 11.67 9.38
C ASP A 474 2.91 10.38 9.52
N ARG A 475 3.30 9.47 10.43
CA ARG A 475 2.57 8.24 10.75
C ARG A 475 1.18 8.58 11.28
N LEU A 476 0.16 7.84 10.81
CA LEU A 476 -1.24 8.08 11.16
C LEU A 476 -1.56 7.78 12.63
N PHE A 477 -0.85 6.83 13.23
CA PHE A 477 -1.02 6.45 14.63
C PHE A 477 0.27 6.70 15.42
N LYS A 478 0.12 7.04 16.71
CA LYS A 478 1.25 7.26 17.63
C LYS A 478 1.80 5.97 18.25
N ASP A 479 0.98 4.93 18.28
CA ASP A 479 1.31 3.64 18.90
C ASP A 479 1.72 2.58 17.88
N GLU A 480 2.74 1.79 18.22
CA GLU A 480 3.26 0.73 17.36
C GLU A 480 2.20 -0.31 17.00
N ASN A 481 1.30 -0.60 17.95
CA ASN A 481 0.14 -1.45 17.72
C ASN A 481 -1.13 -0.67 18.08
N PRO A 482 -1.71 0.10 17.14
CA PRO A 482 -2.84 0.97 17.42
C PRO A 482 -4.10 0.20 17.83
N GLU A 483 -4.12 -1.12 17.61
CA GLU A 483 -5.23 -2.01 17.92
C GLU A 483 -5.07 -2.70 19.29
N GLN A 484 -3.96 -2.48 20.00
CA GLN A 484 -3.70 -3.11 21.29
C GLN A 484 -4.24 -2.27 22.43
N GLY A 485 -4.98 -2.91 23.34
CA GLY A 485 -5.53 -2.28 24.53
C GLY A 485 -7.06 -2.37 24.59
N LYS A 486 -7.64 -1.68 25.57
CA LYS A 486 -9.11 -1.60 25.76
C LYS A 486 -9.73 -0.36 25.11
N GLN A 487 -8.92 0.60 24.69
CA GLN A 487 -9.34 1.86 24.08
C GLN A 487 -9.65 1.66 22.59
N ASP A 488 -10.45 2.56 22.04
CA ASP A 488 -10.71 2.57 20.60
C ASP A 488 -9.44 2.97 19.84
N PHE A 489 -9.17 2.32 18.71
CA PHE A 489 -7.96 2.60 17.91
C PHE A 489 -7.93 4.03 17.37
N ILE A 490 -9.09 4.69 17.25
CA ILE A 490 -9.22 6.10 16.85
C ILE A 490 -8.56 7.04 17.90
N GLU A 491 -8.56 6.68 19.18
CA GLU A 491 -7.91 7.46 20.24
C GLU A 491 -6.36 7.45 20.11
N ASN A 492 -5.84 6.53 19.29
CA ASN A 492 -4.41 6.38 19.01
C ASN A 492 -3.95 7.15 17.76
N LEU A 493 -4.84 7.94 17.13
CA LEU A 493 -4.47 8.80 16.01
C LEU A 493 -3.40 9.82 16.42
N ASN A 494 -2.48 10.07 15.51
CA ASN A 494 -1.47 11.11 15.65
C ASN A 494 -2.04 12.45 15.17
N PRO A 495 -2.22 13.45 16.06
CA PRO A 495 -2.70 14.77 15.66
C PRO A 495 -1.73 15.47 14.68
N ASP A 496 -0.44 15.14 14.76
CA ASP A 496 0.62 15.68 13.90
C ASP A 496 0.83 14.85 12.63
N SER A 497 -0.13 13.98 12.27
CA SER A 497 -0.05 13.13 11.06
C SER A 497 -0.05 13.92 9.75
N LEU A 498 -0.45 15.19 9.78
CA LEU A 498 -0.45 16.12 8.67
C LEU A 498 -0.29 17.57 9.17
N GLU A 499 0.77 18.24 8.71
CA GLU A 499 0.96 19.68 8.80
C GLU A 499 0.91 20.27 7.38
N GLU A 500 0.08 21.29 7.15
CA GLU A 500 -0.04 21.98 5.85
C GLU A 500 0.67 23.35 5.93
N LEU A 501 1.64 23.58 5.04
CA LEU A 501 2.39 24.83 4.92
C LEU A 501 1.94 25.58 3.67
N GLU A 502 1.65 26.87 3.81
CA GLU A 502 0.97 27.67 2.78
C GLU A 502 1.90 28.60 1.97
N SER A 503 3.07 28.92 2.50
CA SER A 503 3.95 29.96 1.94
C SER A 503 5.36 29.43 1.67
N CYS A 504 5.48 28.21 1.15
CA CYS A 504 6.78 27.64 0.81
C CYS A 504 7.33 28.30 -0.45
N LYS A 505 8.65 28.45 -0.53
CA LYS A 505 9.35 29.03 -1.69
C LYS A 505 10.21 27.95 -2.35
N LEU A 506 9.89 27.56 -3.57
CA LEU A 506 10.58 26.49 -4.28
C LEU A 506 11.34 27.03 -5.49
N GLU A 507 12.42 26.36 -5.90
CA GLU A 507 13.13 26.74 -7.12
C GLU A 507 12.22 26.64 -8.36
N LYS A 508 12.40 27.56 -9.32
CA LYS A 508 11.52 27.69 -10.49
C LYS A 508 11.47 26.48 -11.40
N SER A 509 12.48 25.61 -11.37
CA SER A 509 12.52 24.38 -12.18
C SER A 509 11.30 23.47 -11.92
N LEU A 510 10.70 23.58 -10.73
CA LEU A 510 9.56 22.78 -10.29
C LEU A 510 8.22 23.19 -10.91
N ILE A 511 8.17 24.26 -11.71
CA ILE A 511 6.95 24.64 -12.45
C ILE A 511 6.50 23.56 -13.46
N THR A 512 7.44 22.70 -13.87
CA THR A 512 7.20 21.56 -14.77
C THR A 512 7.11 20.23 -14.03
N ALA A 513 7.01 20.25 -12.70
CA ALA A 513 6.84 19.03 -11.92
C ALA A 513 5.56 18.29 -12.35
N ALA A 514 5.66 16.97 -12.40
CA ALA A 514 4.55 16.09 -12.72
C ALA A 514 4.15 15.31 -11.45
N PRO A 515 2.86 14.93 -11.31
CA PRO A 515 2.44 13.99 -10.29
C PRO A 515 3.27 12.70 -10.36
N GLU A 516 3.42 12.02 -9.22
CA GLU A 516 4.19 10.77 -9.07
C GLU A 516 5.71 10.89 -9.30
N LYS A 517 6.20 11.96 -9.95
CA LYS A 517 7.63 12.25 -10.03
C LYS A 517 8.11 12.83 -8.70
N VAL A 518 9.05 12.12 -8.07
CA VAL A 518 9.58 12.49 -6.77
C VAL A 518 10.89 13.27 -6.91
N TYR A 519 11.03 14.31 -6.12
CA TYR A 519 12.19 15.20 -6.03
C TYR A 519 12.75 15.13 -4.61
N GLN A 520 14.08 15.19 -4.48
CA GLN A 520 14.69 15.42 -3.17
C GLN A 520 14.84 16.93 -2.97
N PHE A 521 14.10 17.50 -2.01
CA PHE A 521 14.36 18.85 -1.54
C PHE A 521 15.57 18.77 -0.62
N GLU A 522 16.68 19.37 -1.06
CA GLU A 522 17.97 19.23 -0.39
C GLU A 522 17.85 19.52 1.11
N ARG A 523 18.38 18.61 1.95
CA ARG A 523 18.36 18.64 3.42
C ARG A 523 16.98 18.51 4.10
N VAL A 524 15.89 18.60 3.35
CA VAL A 524 14.52 18.55 3.87
C VAL A 524 13.94 17.13 3.79
N GLY A 525 13.84 16.56 2.59
CA GLY A 525 13.18 15.27 2.38
C GLY A 525 12.86 15.03 0.91
N TYR A 526 12.02 14.02 0.66
CA TYR A 526 11.53 13.69 -0.66
C TYR A 526 10.08 14.12 -0.82
N PHE A 527 9.76 14.68 -1.98
CA PHE A 527 8.47 15.31 -2.25
C PHE A 527 7.99 15.00 -3.66
N CYS A 528 6.69 14.84 -3.84
CA CYS A 528 6.05 14.75 -5.15
C CYS A 528 4.91 15.75 -5.27
N LEU A 529 4.59 16.16 -6.49
CA LEU A 529 3.38 16.95 -6.75
C LEU A 529 2.15 16.08 -6.43
N ASP A 530 1.17 16.63 -5.70
CA ASP A 530 -0.09 15.96 -5.40
C ASP A 530 -0.87 15.73 -6.71
N SER A 531 -1.40 14.53 -6.90
CA SER A 531 -2.15 14.16 -8.10
C SER A 531 -3.60 14.69 -8.14
N LYS A 532 -4.08 15.29 -7.04
CA LYS A 532 -5.44 15.85 -6.99
C LYS A 532 -5.56 17.19 -7.72
N LYS A 533 -6.79 17.50 -8.13
CA LYS A 533 -7.17 18.65 -8.95
C LYS A 533 -7.01 20.02 -8.26
N ASP A 534 -6.79 20.04 -6.95
CA ASP A 534 -6.49 21.25 -6.16
C ASP A 534 -5.08 21.79 -6.42
N THR A 535 -4.20 21.04 -7.10
CA THR A 535 -2.93 21.56 -7.58
C THR A 535 -3.11 22.39 -8.85
N THR A 536 -2.64 23.64 -8.86
CA THR A 536 -2.57 24.49 -10.06
C THR A 536 -1.10 24.79 -10.40
N LYS A 537 -0.84 25.32 -11.60
CA LYS A 537 0.51 25.79 -11.96
C LYS A 537 0.96 26.97 -11.09
N ASP A 538 0.02 27.80 -10.66
CA ASP A 538 0.28 29.01 -9.88
C ASP A 538 0.38 28.73 -8.38
N THR A 539 -0.16 27.59 -7.92
CA THR A 539 -0.09 27.17 -6.52
C THR A 539 0.05 25.64 -6.45
N PRO A 540 1.22 25.10 -6.82
CA PRO A 540 1.45 23.67 -6.76
C PRO A 540 1.42 23.17 -5.32
N VAL A 541 0.86 21.98 -5.13
CA VAL A 541 0.79 21.32 -3.82
C VAL A 541 1.74 20.14 -3.81
N PHE A 542 2.74 20.16 -2.94
CA PHE A 542 3.70 19.06 -2.80
C PHE A 542 3.43 18.23 -1.54
N ASN A 543 3.45 16.91 -1.69
CA ASN A 543 3.35 15.96 -0.59
C ASN A 543 4.74 15.53 -0.17
N ARG A 544 5.07 15.61 1.13
CA ARG A 544 6.30 15.00 1.65
C ARG A 544 6.16 13.49 1.63
N THR A 545 6.82 12.83 0.69
CA THR A 545 6.85 11.37 0.59
C THR A 545 7.51 10.76 1.82
N VAL A 546 8.75 11.14 2.11
CA VAL A 546 9.51 10.64 3.28
C VAL A 546 10.59 11.64 3.69
N THR A 547 10.92 11.68 4.98
CA THR A 547 12.03 12.48 5.51
C THR A 547 13.40 11.93 5.08
N MET A 548 14.44 12.77 5.10
CA MET A 548 15.83 12.34 4.79
C MET A 548 16.36 11.22 5.67
N ARG A 549 15.89 11.14 6.92
CA ARG A 549 16.30 10.16 7.92
C ARG A 549 15.11 9.79 8.78
N ASP A 550 15.18 8.61 9.39
CA ASP A 550 14.15 8.16 10.33
C ASP A 550 14.14 9.06 11.59
N ALA A 551 13.03 9.77 11.79
CA ALA A 551 12.80 10.62 12.95
C ALA A 551 12.32 9.82 14.17
N TRP A 552 11.60 8.72 13.95
CA TRP A 552 11.00 7.87 14.98
C TRP A 552 12.02 6.92 15.62
N ALA A 553 13.01 6.44 14.86
CA ALA A 553 14.13 5.67 15.42
C ALA A 553 14.91 6.41 16.52
N LYS A 554 14.90 7.76 16.50
CA LYS A 554 15.51 8.58 17.57
C LYS A 554 14.60 8.74 18.79
N LEU A 555 13.28 8.75 18.60
CA LEU A 555 12.29 8.84 19.67
C LEU A 555 12.23 7.52 20.46
N ASN A 556 12.26 6.38 19.78
CA ASN A 556 12.29 5.05 20.41
C ASN A 556 13.59 4.73 21.16
N LYS A 557 14.68 5.47 20.94
CA LYS A 557 15.92 5.37 21.73
C LYS A 557 15.92 6.26 22.98
N LYS A 558 14.94 7.17 23.10
CA LYS A 558 14.79 8.10 24.23
C LYS A 558 13.67 7.71 25.19
N ARG A 559 12.77 6.83 24.75
CA ARG A 559 11.86 6.05 25.61
C ARG A 559 12.57 4.77 26.01
#